data_AF-W6QF14-F1
#
_entry.id   AF-W6QF14-F1
#
_cell.length_a   1.000
_cell.length_b   1.000
_cell.length_c   1.000
_cell.angle_alpha   90.00
_cell.angle_beta   90.00
_cell.angle_gamma   90.00
#
_symmetry.space_group_name_H-M   'P 1'
#
loop_
_entity.id
_entity.type
_entity.pdbx_description
1 polymer ?
#
loop_
_entity_poly.entity_id
_entity_poly.type
_entity_poly.pdbx_seq_one_letter_code
_entity_poly.pdbx_strand_id
1 'polypeptide(L)'
;MPRSFFEYLLSGVVDYSIWFGSPGNYETNLVMVEAKKTRSLDEGMLSFLGYMGMIHHARKTAKMQDTPVYGIVTDSFRWDFIQIRADSEVQNPWDILECH
;
A
#
# COMPACT_ATOMS: atom_id res chain seq x y z
N MET A 1 21.47 -13.00 30.52
CA MET A 1 20.88 -13.60 29.30
C MET A 1 20.63 -12.47 28.30
N PRO A 2 21.31 -12.41 27.14
CA PRO A 2 20.95 -11.43 26.13
C PRO A 2 19.66 -11.91 25.43
N ARG A 3 18.68 -11.03 25.27
CA ARG A 3 17.46 -11.29 24.49
C ARG A 3 17.85 -11.37 23.02
N SER A 4 17.67 -12.53 22.38
CA SER A 4 17.74 -12.63 20.92
C SER A 4 16.54 -11.88 20.34
N PHE A 5 16.80 -10.75 19.66
CA PHE A 5 15.80 -10.11 18.84
C PHE A 5 15.64 -10.93 17.56
N PHE A 6 14.47 -11.55 17.36
CA PHE A 6 14.11 -12.07 16.06
C PHE A 6 13.72 -10.89 15.18
N GLU A 7 14.56 -10.59 14.20
CA GLU A 7 14.25 -9.63 13.15
C GLU A 7 13.44 -10.38 12.08
N TYR A 8 12.19 -9.98 11.88
CA TYR A 8 11.32 -10.56 10.86
C TYR A 8 11.42 -9.71 9.60
N LEU A 9 11.97 -10.27 8.53
CA LEU A 9 11.98 -9.63 7.22
C LEU A 9 10.67 -9.97 6.49
N LEU A 10 9.79 -8.97 6.37
CA LEU A 10 8.62 -9.07 5.50
C LEU A 10 9.06 -8.75 4.06
N SER A 11 8.65 -9.57 3.08
CA SER A 11 9.01 -9.38 1.67
C SER A 11 7.88 -9.83 0.75
N GLY A 12 7.80 -9.23 -0.44
CA GLY A 12 6.99 -9.76 -1.54
C GLY A 12 7.06 -8.86 -2.76
N VAL A 13 6.29 -9.24 -3.79
CA VAL A 13 6.37 -8.64 -5.12
C VAL A 13 4.99 -8.11 -5.49
N VAL A 14 4.95 -6.83 -5.83
CA VAL A 14 3.74 -6.15 -6.33
C VAL A 14 3.63 -6.41 -7.84
N ASP A 15 2.41 -6.62 -8.35
CA ASP A 15 2.18 -6.85 -9.78
C ASP A 15 2.62 -5.64 -10.62
N TYR A 16 2.25 -4.43 -10.19
CA TYR A 16 2.61 -3.19 -10.88
C TYR A 16 2.91 -2.06 -9.90
N SER A 17 3.92 -1.23 -10.22
CA SER A 17 4.16 0.05 -9.56
C SER A 17 4.04 1.18 -10.57
N ILE A 18 3.35 2.24 -10.18
CA ILE A 18 3.19 3.43 -10.99
C ILE A 18 3.89 4.58 -10.27
N TRP A 19 4.67 5.32 -11.03
CA TRP A 19 5.42 6.46 -10.55
C TRP A 19 5.02 7.71 -11.33
N PHE A 20 4.95 8.83 -10.62
CA PHE A 20 4.69 10.14 -11.18
C PHE A 20 5.64 11.15 -10.53
N GLY A 21 6.35 11.94 -11.33
CA GLY A 21 7.26 12.98 -10.83
C GLY A 21 8.46 13.23 -11.74
N SER A 22 9.44 13.95 -11.21
CA SER A 22 10.70 14.26 -11.90
C SER A 22 11.71 13.12 -11.77
N PRO A 23 12.38 12.71 -12.86
CA PRO A 23 13.41 11.66 -12.82
C PRO A 23 14.51 12.04 -11.81
N GLY A 24 14.60 11.29 -10.71
CA GLY A 24 15.50 11.62 -9.58
C GLY A 24 14.79 11.64 -8.22
N ASN A 25 13.50 11.95 -8.20
CA ASN A 25 12.63 11.77 -7.03
C ASN A 25 11.79 10.50 -7.24
N TYR A 26 12.42 9.34 -7.08
CA TYR A 26 11.79 8.02 -7.24
C TYR A 26 10.89 7.65 -6.04
N GLU A 27 10.00 8.56 -5.68
CA GLU A 27 8.93 8.34 -4.70
C GLU A 27 7.86 7.47 -5.37
N THR A 28 7.88 6.15 -5.17
CA THR A 28 6.85 5.25 -5.70
C THR A 28 5.50 5.59 -5.09
N ASN A 29 4.69 6.37 -5.81
CA ASN A 29 3.47 6.94 -5.25
C ASN A 29 2.25 6.03 -5.41
N LEU A 30 2.30 4.99 -6.24
CA LEU A 30 1.15 4.12 -6.45
C LEU A 30 1.55 2.64 -6.58
N VAL A 31 0.97 1.81 -5.70
CA VAL A 31 1.11 0.36 -5.64
C VAL A 31 -0.15 -0.27 -6.23
N MET A 32 -0.04 -1.14 -7.24
CA MET A 32 -1.21 -1.80 -7.82
C MET A 32 -1.06 -3.32 -7.71
N VAL A 33 -2.08 -3.96 -7.13
CA VAL A 33 -2.19 -5.41 -7.09
C VAL A 33 -3.40 -5.83 -7.90
N GLU A 34 -3.16 -6.71 -8.87
CA GLU A 34 -4.21 -7.35 -9.65
C GLU A 34 -4.64 -8.60 -8.88
N ALA A 35 -5.87 -8.65 -8.39
CA ALA A 35 -6.43 -9.83 -7.75
C ALA A 35 -6.61 -10.93 -8.81
N LYS A 36 -5.53 -11.66 -9.10
CA LYS A 36 -5.52 -12.75 -10.06
C LYS A 36 -6.33 -13.91 -9.49
N LYS A 37 -7.59 -13.93 -9.92
CA LYS A 37 -8.61 -14.99 -9.88
C LYS A 37 -9.77 -14.63 -8.97
N THR A 38 -10.94 -14.96 -9.51
CA THR A 38 -12.34 -15.01 -9.07
C THR A 38 -12.65 -15.40 -7.60
N ARG A 39 -11.67 -15.47 -6.70
CA ARG A 39 -11.84 -15.61 -5.26
C ARG A 39 -11.64 -14.24 -4.62
N SER A 40 -12.77 -13.58 -4.40
CA SER A 40 -13.01 -12.39 -3.57
C SER A 40 -11.87 -11.37 -3.45
N LEU A 41 -12.13 -10.14 -3.92
CA LEU A 41 -11.31 -8.95 -3.66
C LEU A 41 -10.89 -8.82 -2.18
N ASP A 42 -11.73 -9.29 -1.26
CA ASP A 42 -11.49 -9.30 0.19
C ASP A 42 -10.23 -10.10 0.59
N GLU A 43 -9.93 -11.21 -0.09
CA GLU A 43 -8.71 -12.01 0.17
C GLU A 43 -7.46 -11.29 -0.36
N GLY A 44 -7.58 -10.61 -1.51
CA GLY A 44 -6.53 -9.77 -2.07
C GLY A 44 -6.24 -8.54 -1.21
N MET A 45 -7.26 -8.03 -0.51
CA MET A 45 -7.21 -6.80 0.27
C MET A 45 -6.19 -6.84 1.41
N LEU A 46 -6.21 -7.92 2.22
CA LEU A 46 -5.28 -8.05 3.34
C LEU A 46 -3.82 -8.12 2.88
N SER A 47 -3.55 -8.89 1.83
CA SER A 47 -2.21 -9.01 1.24
C SER A 47 -1.74 -7.68 0.69
N PHE A 48 -2.64 -6.96 0.02
CA PHE A 48 -2.38 -5.64 -0.54
C PHE A 48 -2.10 -4.58 0.55
N LEU A 49 -2.88 -4.54 1.63
CA LEU A 49 -2.63 -3.66 2.77
C LEU A 49 -1.29 -3.96 3.44
N GLY A 50 -0.89 -5.24 3.47
CA GLY A 50 0.45 -5.64 3.93
C GLY A 50 1.56 -4.97 3.11
N TYR A 51 1.46 -5.00 1.77
CA TYR A 51 2.43 -4.34 0.90
C TYR A 51 2.46 -2.82 1.06
N MET A 52 1.30 -2.18 1.09
CA MET A 52 1.21 -0.74 1.31
C MET A 52 1.81 -0.35 2.67
N GLY A 53 1.51 -1.11 3.72
CA GLY A 53 2.02 -0.90 5.07
C GLY A 53 3.54 -1.01 5.15
N MET A 54 4.15 -1.97 4.45
CA MET A 54 5.61 -2.10 4.36
C MET A 54 6.26 -0.86 3.75
N ILE A 55 5.71 -0.37 2.63
CA ILE A 55 6.23 0.81 1.95
C ILE A 55 6.07 2.04 2.84
N HIS A 56 4.90 2.20 3.46
CA HIS A 56 4.63 3.29 4.39
C HIS A 56 5.61 3.29 5.59
N HIS A 57 5.83 2.11 6.19
CA HIS A 57 6.79 1.93 7.27
C HIS A 57 8.21 2.30 6.82
N ALA A 58 8.67 1.80 5.67
CA ALA A 58 10.00 2.11 5.14
C ALA A 58 10.18 3.62 4.89
N ARG A 59 9.17 4.30 4.32
CA ARG A 59 9.18 5.76 4.12
C ARG A 59 9.30 6.52 5.44
N LYS A 60 8.55 6.12 6.47
CA LYS A 60 8.62 6.72 7.81
C LYS A 60 9.98 6.50 8.48
N THR A 61 10.53 5.28 8.40
CA THR A 61 11.86 4.97 8.95
C THR A 61 12.96 5.79 8.25
N ALA A 62 12.84 6.01 6.94
CA ALA A 62 13.75 6.85 6.16
C ALA A 62 13.53 8.37 6.35
N LYS A 63 12.53 8.79 7.15
CA LYS A 63 12.17 10.19 7.41
C LYS A 63 11.86 10.98 6.13
N MET A 64 11.25 10.31 5.15
CA MET A 64 10.80 10.95 3.91
C MET A 64 9.68 11.95 4.23
N GLN A 65 9.64 13.07 3.51
CA GLN A 65 8.59 14.08 3.73
C GLN A 65 7.24 13.61 3.16
N ASP A 66 7.27 12.83 2.09
CA ASP A 66 6.09 12.21 1.49
C ASP A 66 5.95 10.76 1.99
N THR A 67 5.01 10.55 2.90
CA THR A 67 4.73 9.24 3.53
C THR A 67 3.42 8.59 3.11
N PRO A 68 2.39 9.31 2.59
CA PRO A 68 1.21 8.66 2.04
C PRO A 68 1.55 7.60 0.99
N VAL A 69 0.86 6.47 1.03
CA VAL A 69 0.96 5.40 0.03
C VAL A 69 -0.40 5.23 -0.59
N TYR A 70 -0.48 5.30 -1.92
CA TYR A 70 -1.70 5.02 -2.66
C TYR A 70 -1.62 3.65 -3.28
N GLY A 71 -2.77 3.02 -3.44
CA GLY A 71 -2.84 1.83 -4.25
C GLY A 71 -4.21 1.47 -4.76
N ILE A 72 -4.22 0.47 -5.64
CA ILE A 72 -5.40 -0.05 -6.32
C ILE A 72 -5.42 -1.56 -6.18
N VAL A 73 -6.56 -2.09 -5.73
CA VAL A 73 -6.92 -3.51 -5.83
C VAL A 73 -8.00 -3.64 -6.89
N THR A 74 -7.77 -4.53 -7.85
CA THR A 74 -8.74 -4.76 -8.94
C THR A 74 -8.81 -6.21 -9.38
N ASP A 75 -10.01 -6.68 -9.72
CA ASP A 75 -10.28 -7.94 -10.42
C ASP A 75 -10.60 -7.72 -11.91
N SER A 76 -10.22 -6.55 -12.45
CA SER A 76 -10.57 -5.99 -13.76
C SER A 76 -12.00 -5.50 -13.94
N PHE A 77 -12.96 -5.89 -13.08
CA PHE A 77 -14.34 -5.41 -13.13
C PHE A 77 -14.62 -4.33 -12.08
N ARG A 78 -14.07 -4.48 -10.88
CA ARG A 78 -14.12 -3.51 -9.78
C ARG A 78 -12.73 -2.97 -9.49
N TRP A 79 -12.68 -1.70 -9.13
CA TRP A 79 -11.45 -0.96 -8.85
C TRP A 79 -11.61 -0.28 -7.49
N ASP A 80 -10.95 -0.84 -6.48
CA ASP A 80 -10.92 -0.26 -5.13
C ASP A 80 -9.62 0.52 -4.97
N PHE A 81 -9.79 1.81 -4.69
CA PHE A 81 -8.69 2.72 -4.42
C PHE A 81 -8.47 2.78 -2.92
N ILE A 82 -7.22 2.82 -2.48
CA ILE A 82 -6.89 2.85 -1.05
C ILE A 82 -5.73 3.80 -0.83
N GLN A 83 -5.79 4.51 0.29
CA GLN A 83 -4.72 5.36 0.75
C GLN A 83 -4.32 4.98 2.17
N ILE A 84 -3.02 4.81 2.42
CA ILE A 84 -2.46 4.96 3.76
C ILE A 84 -2.00 6.40 3.89
N ARG A 85 -2.57 7.14 4.84
CA ARG A 85 -2.25 8.54 5.12
C ARG A 85 -0.94 8.66 5.91
N ALA A 86 -0.42 9.86 6.05
CA ALA A 86 0.84 10.12 6.77
C ALA A 86 0.80 9.70 8.25
N ASP A 87 -0.38 9.77 8.86
CA ASP A 87 -0.68 9.32 10.23
C ASP A 87 -0.80 7.79 10.36
N SER A 88 -0.66 7.05 9.26
CA SER A 88 -0.83 5.59 9.16
C SER A 88 -2.29 5.11 9.21
N GLU A 89 -3.27 6.00 9.07
CA GLU A 89 -4.68 5.61 8.88
C GLU A 89 -4.93 5.13 7.45
N VAL A 90 -5.74 4.06 7.32
CA VAL A 90 -6.21 3.55 6.03
C VAL A 90 -7.52 4.22 5.68
N GLN A 91 -7.61 4.79 4.49
CA GLN A 91 -8.81 5.43 3.97
C GLN A 91 -9.23 4.81 2.65
N ASN A 92 -10.52 4.50 2.52
CA ASN A 92 -11.17 4.19 1.26
C ASN A 92 -11.87 5.47 0.75
N PRO A 93 -11.64 5.92 -0.51
CA PRO A 93 -12.31 7.09 -1.05
C PRO A 93 -13.83 6.96 -1.14
N TRP A 94 -14.39 5.74 -1.08
CA TRP A 94 -15.84 5.56 -1.01
C TRP A 94 -16.43 5.97 0.34
N ASP A 95 -15.65 5.94 1.43
CA ASP A 95 -16.10 6.40 2.76
C ASP A 95 -16.26 7.94 2.83
N ILE A 96 -15.71 8.66 1.84
CA ILE A 96 -15.77 10.14 1.76
C ILE A 96 -17.11 10.60 1.14
N LEU A 97 -17.76 9.77 0.34
CA LEU A 97 -19.00 10.13 -0.38
C LEU A 97 -20.27 9.88 0.44
N GLU A 98 -20.19 9.18 1.58
CA GLU A 98 -21.34 8.97 2.48
C GLU A 98 -21.45 10.03 3.60
N CYS A 99 -20.56 11.02 3.64
CA CYS A 99 -20.68 12.16 4.56
C CYS A 99 -21.43 13.35 3.93
N HIS A 100 -22.71 13.20 3.61
CA HIS A 100 -23.65 14.31 3.37
C HIS A 100 -25.08 14.00 3.81
#